data_AF-A0A926JWL6-F1
#
_entry.id   AF-A0A926JWL6-F1
#
_cell.length_a   1.000
_cell.length_b   1.000
_cell.length_c   1.000
_cell.angle_alpha   90.00
_cell.angle_beta   90.00
_cell.angle_gamma   90.00
#
_symmetry.space_group_name_H-M   'P 1'
#
loop_
_entity.id
_entity.type
_entity.pdbx_description
1 polymer ?
#
loop_
_entity_poly.entity_id
_entity_poly.type
_entity_poly.pdbx_seq_one_letter_code
_entity_poly.pdbx_strand_id
1 'polypeptide(L)'
;MLTIGDFARLAGVTVRMLRHYDSLGLLVPAHVDPVTSYRRYAAAQLPRLNRLVALKDLGLTLEQVGTVLDAQVSADELRGMLTLRRAQIEDQIAADLARLDAIEARLRTIEKEGTMSELEYVEKALPAVRLAQVSGRVAEVTELGTTIGPAFDRLVGSLTAAGVAIQAPSVAWYDGDAEGTTWGVGFPTALESVDHVEGATVADLPAAPRAVTVIHRGSMATIGDTWQALATAVDAAGHTAYGPCREVYLETPMGDQDAWVTELQQPVR
;
A
#
# COMPACT_ATOMS: atom_id res chain seq x y z
N MET A 1 -27.66 -40.51 -33.98
CA MET A 1 -26.25 -40.76 -33.57
C MET A 1 -25.42 -39.56 -34.01
N LEU A 2 -24.77 -38.90 -33.07
CA LEU A 2 -23.99 -37.67 -33.26
C LEU A 2 -22.53 -38.01 -33.59
N THR A 3 -21.87 -37.19 -34.39
CA THR A 3 -20.41 -37.29 -34.55
C THR A 3 -19.72 -36.87 -33.25
N ILE A 4 -18.46 -37.27 -33.04
CA ILE A 4 -17.69 -36.82 -31.88
C ILE A 4 -17.60 -35.29 -31.79
N GLY A 5 -17.55 -34.60 -32.93
CA GLY A 5 -17.50 -33.12 -32.98
C GLY A 5 -18.82 -32.47 -32.58
N ASP A 6 -19.95 -32.99 -33.09
CA ASP A 6 -21.28 -32.47 -32.74
C ASP A 6 -21.61 -32.74 -31.27
N PHE A 7 -21.24 -33.92 -30.78
CA PHE A 7 -21.42 -34.30 -29.38
C PHE A 7 -20.57 -33.45 -28.43
N ALA A 8 -19.30 -33.21 -28.79
CA ALA A 8 -18.41 -32.32 -28.06
C ALA A 8 -18.99 -30.90 -27.94
N ARG A 9 -19.50 -30.38 -29.07
CA ARG A 9 -20.10 -29.04 -29.14
C ARG A 9 -21.35 -28.92 -28.26
N LEU A 10 -22.24 -29.91 -28.29
CA LEU A 10 -23.46 -29.92 -27.47
C LEU A 10 -23.17 -29.96 -25.96
N ALA A 11 -22.07 -30.60 -25.56
CA ALA A 11 -21.68 -30.72 -24.16
C ALA A 11 -20.64 -29.69 -23.71
N GLY A 12 -20.21 -28.77 -24.59
CA GLY A 12 -19.20 -27.75 -24.26
C GLY A 12 -17.80 -28.30 -23.96
N VAL A 13 -17.49 -29.53 -24.39
CA VAL A 13 -16.18 -30.16 -24.19
C VAL A 13 -15.39 -30.22 -25.49
N THR A 14 -14.10 -30.52 -25.40
CA THR A 14 -13.26 -30.73 -26.59
C THR A 14 -13.36 -32.18 -27.07
N VAL A 15 -13.15 -32.41 -28.37
CA VAL A 15 -13.01 -33.76 -28.93
C VAL A 15 -11.88 -34.54 -28.25
N ARG A 16 -10.81 -33.85 -27.83
CA ARG A 16 -9.70 -34.44 -27.06
C ARG A 16 -10.17 -34.99 -25.71
N MET A 17 -11.00 -34.24 -24.97
CA MET A 17 -11.58 -34.71 -23.71
C MET A 17 -12.45 -35.95 -23.89
N LEU A 18 -13.29 -35.99 -24.94
CA LEU A 18 -14.10 -37.18 -25.22
C LEU A 18 -13.25 -38.42 -25.52
N ARG A 19 -12.17 -38.28 -26.29
CA ARG A 19 -11.21 -39.38 -26.53
C ARG A 19 -10.52 -39.82 -25.25
N HIS A 20 -10.23 -38.88 -24.36
CA HIS A 20 -9.64 -39.19 -23.06
C HIS A 20 -10.61 -39.96 -22.16
N TYR A 21 -11.88 -39.52 -22.08
CA TYR A 21 -12.90 -40.23 -21.30
C TYR A 21 -13.21 -41.63 -21.86
N ASP A 22 -13.19 -41.79 -23.18
CA ASP A 22 -13.26 -43.10 -23.85
C ASP A 22 -12.08 -43.99 -23.42
N SER A 23 -10.84 -43.49 -23.46
CA SER A 23 -9.66 -44.26 -23.05
C SER A 23 -9.67 -44.70 -21.58
N LEU A 24 -10.35 -43.94 -20.73
CA LEU A 24 -10.52 -44.24 -19.30
C LEU A 24 -11.79 -45.04 -19.00
N GLY A 25 -12.59 -45.39 -20.02
CA GLY A 25 -13.86 -46.09 -19.86
C GLY A 25 -14.99 -45.26 -19.24
N LEU A 26 -14.76 -43.98 -18.94
CA LEU A 26 -15.73 -43.10 -18.29
C LEU A 26 -16.91 -42.76 -19.22
N LEU A 27 -16.64 -42.63 -20.53
CA LEU A 27 -17.66 -42.40 -21.54
C LEU A 27 -17.25 -43.00 -22.89
N VAL A 28 -17.70 -44.22 -23.13
CA VAL A 28 -17.44 -44.95 -24.38
C VAL A 28 -18.42 -44.53 -25.49
N PRO A 29 -18.00 -44.46 -26.76
CA PRO A 29 -18.90 -44.18 -27.88
C PRO A 29 -19.95 -45.28 -28.05
N ALA A 30 -21.19 -44.90 -28.37
CA ALA A 30 -22.26 -45.86 -28.67
C ALA A 30 -21.96 -46.72 -29.91
N HIS A 31 -21.16 -46.21 -30.85
CA HIS A 31 -20.70 -46.97 -31.99
C HIS A 31 -19.33 -46.47 -32.47
N VAL A 32 -18.49 -47.41 -32.86
CA VAL A 32 -17.23 -47.16 -33.57
C VAL A 32 -17.34 -47.82 -34.94
N ASP A 33 -17.16 -47.03 -35.99
CA ASP A 33 -17.16 -47.54 -37.36
C ASP A 33 -15.98 -48.52 -37.55
N PRO A 34 -16.22 -49.78 -37.96
CA PRO A 34 -15.17 -50.80 -38.04
C PRO A 34 -14.16 -50.57 -39.18
N VAL A 35 -14.49 -49.75 -40.18
CA VAL A 35 -13.62 -49.46 -41.32
C VAL A 35 -12.86 -48.15 -41.09
N THR A 36 -13.56 -47.11 -40.64
CA THR A 36 -13.00 -45.76 -40.53
C THR A 36 -12.57 -45.39 -39.11
N SER A 37 -12.91 -46.20 -38.11
CA SER A 37 -12.68 -45.93 -36.67
C SER A 37 -13.33 -44.63 -36.17
N TYR A 38 -14.31 -44.09 -36.90
CA TYR A 38 -15.06 -42.91 -36.47
C TYR A 38 -15.98 -43.24 -35.29
N ARG A 39 -15.93 -42.39 -34.27
CA ARG A 39 -16.73 -42.52 -33.05
C ARG A 39 -18.05 -41.78 -33.20
N ARG A 40 -19.14 -42.44 -32.82
CA ARG A 40 -20.48 -41.85 -32.76
C ARG A 40 -21.10 -42.04 -31.39
N TYR A 41 -21.76 -41.00 -30.91
CA TYR A 41 -22.37 -40.96 -29.59
C TYR A 41 -23.89 -40.83 -29.71
N ALA A 42 -24.64 -41.41 -28.77
CA ALA A 42 -26.08 -41.24 -28.70
C ALA A 42 -26.43 -40.00 -27.86
N ALA A 43 -27.50 -39.28 -28.21
CA ALA A 43 -27.95 -38.14 -27.42
C ALA A 43 -28.28 -38.54 -25.96
N ALA A 44 -28.72 -39.78 -25.75
CA ALA A 44 -28.96 -40.35 -24.42
C ALA A 44 -27.71 -40.46 -23.52
N GLN A 45 -26.50 -40.30 -24.08
CA GLN A 45 -25.25 -40.28 -23.31
C GLN A 45 -24.91 -38.89 -22.75
N LEU A 46 -25.61 -37.83 -23.17
CA LEU A 46 -25.39 -36.46 -22.68
C LEU A 46 -25.55 -36.32 -21.16
N PRO A 47 -26.57 -36.91 -20.50
CA PRO A 47 -26.69 -36.81 -19.05
C PRO A 47 -25.49 -37.39 -18.29
N ARG A 48 -24.92 -38.49 -18.77
CA ARG A 48 -23.71 -39.10 -18.19
C ARG A 48 -22.51 -38.16 -18.34
N LEU A 49 -22.32 -37.59 -19.53
CA LEU A 49 -21.23 -36.63 -19.77
C LEU A 49 -21.38 -35.36 -18.91
N ASN A 50 -22.59 -34.79 -18.83
CA ASN A 50 -22.83 -33.58 -18.03
C ASN A 50 -22.52 -33.83 -16.55
N ARG A 51 -22.87 -35.02 -16.03
CA ARG A 51 -22.53 -35.42 -14.65
C ARG A 51 -21.03 -35.61 -14.45
N LEU A 52 -20.33 -36.21 -15.43
CA LEU A 52 -18.88 -36.35 -15.42
C LEU A 52 -18.19 -34.99 -15.29
N VAL A 53 -18.57 -34.05 -16.17
CA VAL A 53 -18.01 -32.69 -16.21
C VAL A 53 -18.29 -31.95 -14.90
N ALA A 54 -19.54 -31.95 -14.43
CA ALA A 54 -19.89 -31.28 -13.18
C ALA A 54 -19.07 -31.78 -11.98
N LEU A 55 -18.87 -33.09 -11.85
CA LEU A 55 -18.06 -33.64 -10.75
C LEU A 55 -16.57 -33.31 -10.91
N LYS A 56 -16.05 -33.32 -12.14
CA LYS A 56 -14.66 -32.92 -12.42
C LYS A 56 -14.41 -31.46 -12.07
N ASP A 57 -15.37 -30.57 -12.36
CA ASP A 57 -15.31 -29.13 -12.08
C ASP A 57 -15.35 -28.82 -10.58
N LEU A 58 -16.02 -29.67 -9.79
CA LEU A 58 -15.96 -29.62 -8.32
C LEU A 58 -14.61 -30.08 -7.75
N GLY A 59 -13.68 -30.51 -8.62
CA GLY A 59 -12.32 -30.88 -8.24
C GLY A 59 -12.14 -32.36 -7.87
N LEU A 60 -13.12 -33.22 -8.16
CA LEU A 60 -12.94 -34.67 -8.05
C LEU A 60 -11.93 -35.17 -9.10
N THR A 61 -11.22 -36.26 -8.78
CA THR A 61 -10.34 -36.95 -9.72
C THR A 61 -11.16 -37.76 -10.72
N LEU A 62 -10.61 -38.03 -11.91
CA LEU A 62 -11.33 -38.82 -12.93
C LEU A 62 -11.66 -40.24 -12.45
N GLU A 63 -10.83 -40.82 -11.58
CA GLU A 63 -11.08 -42.10 -10.93
C GLU A 63 -12.30 -42.04 -10.00
N GLN A 64 -12.36 -41.03 -9.13
CA GLN A 64 -13.52 -40.77 -8.25
C GLN A 64 -14.80 -40.49 -9.04
N VAL A 65 -14.69 -39.78 -10.16
CA VAL A 65 -15.84 -39.53 -11.03
C VAL A 65 -16.34 -40.85 -11.64
N GLY A 66 -15.44 -41.75 -12.05
CA GLY A 66 -15.79 -43.08 -12.57
C GLY A 66 -16.63 -43.90 -11.59
N THR A 67 -16.18 -44.02 -10.34
CA THR A 67 -16.89 -44.81 -9.32
C THR A 67 -18.30 -44.25 -9.03
N VAL A 68 -18.45 -42.93 -9.03
CA VAL A 68 -19.76 -42.26 -8.87
C VAL A 68 -20.68 -42.48 -10.08
N LEU A 69 -20.15 -42.45 -11.30
CA LEU A 69 -20.93 -42.64 -12.52
C LEU A 69 -21.41 -44.08 -12.69
N ASP A 70 -20.66 -45.06 -12.18
CA ASP A 70 -20.99 -46.48 -12.27
C ASP A 70 -21.84 -46.97 -11.09
N ALA A 71 -22.41 -46.03 -10.31
CA ALA A 71 -23.26 -46.26 -9.15
C ALA A 71 -22.60 -47.16 -8.07
N GLN A 72 -21.27 -47.18 -8.04
CA GLN A 72 -20.48 -47.88 -7.01
C GLN A 72 -20.35 -47.07 -5.72
N VAL A 73 -20.93 -45.86 -5.70
CA VAL A 73 -20.89 -44.91 -4.60
C VAL A 73 -22.33 -44.49 -4.27
N SER A 74 -22.70 -44.66 -3.01
CA SER A 74 -23.98 -44.22 -2.46
C SER A 74 -24.08 -42.68 -2.40
N ALA A 75 -25.31 -42.17 -2.25
CA ALA A 75 -25.52 -40.72 -2.10
C ALA A 75 -24.80 -40.15 -0.86
N ASP A 76 -24.70 -40.94 0.21
CA ASP A 76 -24.00 -40.54 1.44
C ASP A 76 -22.48 -40.47 1.25
N GLU A 77 -21.89 -41.42 0.54
CA GLU A 77 -20.46 -41.39 0.21
C GLU A 77 -20.12 -40.21 -0.70
N LEU A 78 -20.94 -39.92 -1.72
CA LEU A 78 -20.77 -38.74 -2.58
C LEU A 78 -20.85 -37.44 -1.76
N ARG A 79 -21.81 -37.35 -0.83
CA ARG A 79 -21.92 -36.22 0.09
C ARG A 79 -20.67 -36.08 0.97
N GLY A 80 -20.13 -37.19 1.46
CA GLY A 80 -18.87 -37.23 2.22
C GLY A 80 -17.70 -36.71 1.40
N MET A 81 -17.54 -37.18 0.16
CA MET A 81 -16.48 -36.75 -0.76
C MET A 81 -16.56 -35.24 -1.04
N LEU A 82 -17.76 -34.72 -1.32
CA LEU A 82 -17.96 -33.29 -1.56
C LEU A 82 -17.74 -32.44 -0.31
N THR A 83 -18.09 -32.94 0.87
CA THR A 83 -17.85 -32.25 2.15
C THR A 83 -16.35 -32.16 2.44
N LEU A 84 -15.62 -33.25 2.23
CA LEU A 84 -14.16 -33.25 2.36
C LEU A 84 -13.53 -32.29 1.35
N ARG A 85 -14.01 -32.28 0.10
CA ARG A 85 -13.52 -31.38 -0.94
C ARG A 85 -13.78 -29.91 -0.60
N ARG A 86 -14.94 -29.59 -0.01
CA ARG A 86 -15.25 -28.26 0.49
C ARG A 86 -14.23 -27.81 1.54
N ALA A 87 -13.98 -28.64 2.56
CA ALA A 87 -13.02 -28.32 3.61
C ALA A 87 -11.60 -28.07 3.06
N GLN A 88 -11.15 -28.90 2.11
CA GLN A 88 -9.85 -28.70 1.46
C GLN A 88 -9.74 -27.37 0.71
N ILE A 89 -10.83 -26.93 0.07
CA ILE A 89 -10.86 -25.64 -0.64
C ILE A 89 -10.86 -24.49 0.37
N GLU A 90 -11.63 -24.61 1.46
CA GLU A 90 -11.64 -23.62 2.54
C GLU A 90 -10.23 -23.45 3.16
N ASP A 91 -9.53 -24.55 3.42
CA ASP A 91 -8.14 -24.53 3.92
C ASP A 91 -7.18 -23.87 2.93
N GLN A 92 -7.33 -24.17 1.63
CA GLN A 92 -6.50 -23.56 0.58
C GLN A 92 -6.73 -22.05 0.49
N ILE A 93 -7.98 -21.59 0.56
CA ILE A 93 -8.34 -20.17 0.56
C ILE A 93 -7.69 -19.47 1.76
N ALA A 94 -7.79 -20.05 2.96
CA ALA A 94 -7.19 -19.48 4.16
C ALA A 94 -5.65 -19.37 4.02
N ALA A 95 -4.99 -20.40 3.48
CA ALA A 95 -3.56 -20.38 3.24
C ALA A 95 -3.12 -19.37 2.17
N ASP A 96 -3.93 -19.18 1.12
CA ASP A 96 -3.64 -18.21 0.05
C ASP A 96 -3.87 -16.76 0.52
N LEU A 97 -4.89 -16.51 1.34
CA LEU A 97 -5.11 -15.20 2.00
C LEU A 97 -3.93 -14.84 2.92
N ALA A 98 -3.48 -15.78 3.76
CA ALA A 98 -2.30 -15.54 4.61
C ALA A 98 -1.04 -15.26 3.78
N ARG A 99 -0.89 -15.90 2.62
CA ARG A 99 0.22 -15.60 1.69
C ARG A 99 0.09 -14.22 1.06
N LEU A 100 -1.12 -13.78 0.71
CA LEU A 100 -1.38 -12.44 0.20
C LEU A 100 -1.00 -11.38 1.23
N ASP A 101 -1.44 -11.54 2.48
CA ASP A 101 -1.11 -10.60 3.57
C ASP A 101 0.41 -10.46 3.76
N ALA A 102 1.14 -11.57 3.68
CA ALA A 102 2.61 -11.57 3.75
C ALA A 102 3.27 -10.85 2.57
N ILE A 103 2.73 -11.01 1.35
CA ILE A 103 3.20 -10.30 0.15
C ILE A 103 2.99 -8.79 0.32
N GLU A 104 1.80 -8.37 0.75
CA GLU A 104 1.50 -6.96 0.98
C GLU A 104 2.38 -6.35 2.07
N ALA A 105 2.63 -7.08 3.15
CA ALA A 105 3.54 -6.63 4.20
C ALA A 105 4.96 -6.41 3.64
N ARG A 106 5.46 -7.33 2.80
CA ARG A 106 6.79 -7.19 2.19
C ARG A 106 6.84 -6.05 1.19
N LEU A 107 5.80 -5.83 0.38
CA LEU A 107 5.71 -4.69 -0.54
C LEU A 107 5.81 -3.36 0.22
N ARG A 108 5.06 -3.20 1.30
CA ARG A 108 5.16 -2.01 2.18
C ARG A 108 6.57 -1.79 2.72
N THR A 109 7.27 -2.87 3.10
CA THR A 109 8.66 -2.76 3.54
C THR A 109 9.59 -2.32 2.42
N ILE A 110 9.45 -2.87 1.22
CA ILE A 110 10.29 -2.51 0.06
C ILE A 110 10.05 -1.06 -0.36
N GLU A 111 8.81 -0.59 -0.35
CA GLU A 111 8.48 0.81 -0.67
C GLU A 111 9.15 1.77 0.33
N LYS A 112 9.16 1.41 1.62
CA LYS A 112 9.89 2.16 2.65
C LYS A 112 11.40 2.12 2.44
N GLU A 113 11.97 0.93 2.16
CA GLU A 113 13.41 0.75 1.87
C GLU A 113 13.85 1.56 0.63
N GLY A 114 13.06 1.54 -0.45
CA GLY A 114 13.35 2.26 -1.70
C GLY A 114 13.29 3.78 -1.54
N THR A 115 12.28 4.28 -0.84
CA THR A 115 12.18 5.72 -0.51
C THR A 115 13.37 6.17 0.33
N MET A 116 13.85 5.34 1.27
CA MET A 116 15.02 5.66 2.09
C MET A 116 16.36 5.63 1.33
N SER A 117 16.50 4.80 0.29
CA SER A 117 17.75 4.66 -0.46
C SER A 117 18.03 5.79 -1.47
N GLU A 118 17.03 6.57 -1.85
CA GLU A 118 17.17 7.70 -2.80
C GLU A 118 17.41 9.05 -2.11
N LEU A 119 17.35 9.10 -0.78
CA LEU A 119 17.54 10.33 -0.02
C LEU A 119 19.01 10.78 -0.07
N GLU A 120 19.24 11.93 -0.68
CA GLU A 120 20.53 12.61 -0.65
C GLU A 120 20.62 13.50 0.60
N TYR A 121 21.64 13.24 1.43
CA TYR A 121 21.92 14.01 2.63
C TYR A 121 23.03 15.04 2.36
N VAL A 122 22.76 16.29 2.68
CA VAL A 122 23.72 17.39 2.51
C VAL A 122 24.07 17.97 3.87
N GLU A 123 25.37 18.07 4.16
CA GLU A 123 25.84 18.80 5.34
C GLU A 123 26.11 20.26 4.98
N LYS A 124 25.47 21.21 5.69
CA LYS A 124 25.65 22.65 5.46
C LYS A 124 25.46 23.47 6.74
N ALA A 125 25.95 24.70 6.73
CA ALA A 125 25.64 25.68 7.78
C ALA A 125 24.23 26.25 7.57
N LEU A 126 23.50 26.46 8.65
CA LEU A 126 22.18 27.12 8.65
C LEU A 126 22.32 28.56 9.17
N PRO A 127 21.83 29.57 8.45
CA PRO A 127 21.79 30.92 8.95
C PRO A 127 20.77 31.05 10.10
N ALA A 128 20.93 32.12 10.89
CA ALA A 128 19.87 32.56 11.79
C ALA A 128 18.70 33.10 10.94
N VAL A 129 17.47 32.81 11.35
CA VAL A 129 16.27 33.23 10.61
C VAL A 129 15.31 33.89 11.57
N ARG A 130 14.97 35.16 11.30
CA ARG A 130 13.94 35.89 12.02
C ARG A 130 12.58 35.55 11.47
N LEU A 131 11.68 35.06 12.32
CA LEU A 131 10.33 34.64 11.94
C LEU A 131 9.28 35.51 12.62
N ALA A 132 8.27 35.94 11.85
CA ALA A 132 6.96 36.23 12.39
C ALA A 132 6.23 34.89 12.55
N GLN A 133 5.89 34.51 13.77
CA GLN A 133 5.48 33.15 14.08
C GLN A 133 4.34 33.05 15.09
N VAL A 134 3.73 31.87 15.12
CA VAL A 134 2.95 31.35 16.26
C VAL A 134 3.71 30.18 16.82
N SER A 135 3.80 30.09 18.15
CA SER A 135 4.44 28.98 18.85
C SER A 135 3.55 28.40 19.92
N GLY A 136 3.81 27.15 20.28
CA GLY A 136 3.10 26.45 21.34
C GLY A 136 3.90 25.26 21.85
N ARG A 137 3.26 24.47 22.71
CA ARG A 137 3.85 23.25 23.27
C ARG A 137 2.80 22.16 23.29
N VAL A 138 3.21 20.95 22.93
CA VAL A 138 2.40 19.73 23.00
C VAL A 138 3.09 18.72 23.91
N ALA A 139 2.29 17.87 24.56
CA ALA A 139 2.83 16.80 25.39
C ALA A 139 3.33 15.65 24.51
N GLU A 140 2.56 15.28 23.48
CA GLU A 140 2.91 14.22 22.55
C GLU A 140 3.18 14.74 21.13
N VAL A 141 4.23 14.22 20.49
CA VAL A 141 4.62 14.55 19.11
C VAL A 141 3.50 14.21 18.10
N THR A 142 2.67 13.22 18.42
CA THR A 142 1.49 12.82 17.61
C THR A 142 0.47 13.95 17.44
N GLU A 143 0.41 14.89 18.39
CA GLU A 143 -0.48 16.05 18.34
C GLU A 143 -0.02 17.11 17.32
N LEU A 144 1.26 17.09 16.90
CA LEU A 144 1.79 18.08 15.95
C LEU A 144 1.10 17.99 14.59
N GLY A 145 0.76 16.78 14.14
CA GLY A 145 0.14 16.57 12.83
C GLY A 145 -1.21 17.29 12.65
N THR A 146 -1.98 17.45 13.73
CA THR A 146 -3.25 18.19 13.73
C THR A 146 -3.09 19.66 14.17
N THR A 147 -1.93 20.05 14.66
CA THR A 147 -1.68 21.39 15.23
C THR A 147 -1.03 22.34 14.22
N ILE A 148 -0.03 21.86 13.46
CA ILE A 148 0.85 22.69 12.62
C ILE A 148 0.11 23.32 11.44
N GLY A 149 -0.70 22.55 10.71
CA GLY A 149 -1.51 23.06 9.60
C GLY A 149 -2.44 24.22 10.02
N PRO A 150 -3.34 24.01 11.00
CA PRO A 150 -4.20 25.08 11.50
C PRO A 150 -3.43 26.27 12.09
N ALA A 151 -2.22 26.08 12.62
CA ALA A 151 -1.39 27.18 13.11
C ALA A 151 -0.87 28.07 11.96
N PHE A 152 -0.46 27.48 10.84
CA PHE A 152 -0.14 28.25 9.63
C PHE A 152 -1.35 29.04 9.13
N ASP A 153 -2.53 28.41 9.04
CA ASP A 153 -3.75 29.07 8.56
C ASP A 153 -4.11 30.30 9.42
N ARG A 154 -4.02 30.16 10.75
CA ARG A 154 -4.25 31.29 11.68
C ARG A 154 -3.23 32.40 11.48
N LEU A 155 -1.95 32.07 11.38
CA LEU A 155 -0.88 33.05 11.21
C LEU A 155 -1.02 33.80 9.88
N VAL A 156 -1.30 33.09 8.78
CA VAL A 156 -1.57 33.68 7.47
C VAL A 156 -2.76 34.66 7.56
N GLY A 157 -3.83 34.25 8.24
CA GLY A 157 -5.00 35.10 8.48
C GLY A 157 -4.66 36.39 9.23
N SER A 158 -3.97 36.29 10.36
CA SER A 158 -3.58 37.44 11.18
C SER A 158 -2.64 38.39 10.44
N LEU A 159 -1.60 37.86 9.77
CA LEU A 159 -0.64 38.68 9.01
C LEU A 159 -1.32 39.40 7.84
N THR A 160 -2.19 38.71 7.11
CA THR A 160 -2.94 39.30 5.98
C THR A 160 -3.89 40.39 6.46
N ALA A 161 -4.61 40.18 7.55
CA ALA A 161 -5.51 41.18 8.13
C ALA A 161 -4.77 42.43 8.61
N ALA A 162 -3.54 42.27 9.10
CA ALA A 162 -2.67 43.36 9.52
C ALA A 162 -1.89 44.02 8.36
N GLY A 163 -2.02 43.52 7.13
CA GLY A 163 -1.28 44.04 5.97
C GLY A 163 0.22 43.74 5.98
N VAL A 164 0.65 42.74 6.76
CA VAL A 164 2.05 42.29 6.79
C VAL A 164 2.30 41.36 5.61
N ALA A 165 3.31 41.68 4.81
CA ALA A 165 3.69 40.86 3.66
C ALA A 165 4.29 39.52 4.11
N ILE A 166 3.75 38.43 3.57
CA ILE A 166 4.21 37.07 3.84
C ILE A 166 5.33 36.72 2.86
N GLN A 167 6.46 36.25 3.39
CA GLN A 167 7.62 35.84 2.59
C GLN A 167 7.77 34.32 2.62
N ALA A 168 8.04 33.72 1.47
CA ALA A 168 8.39 32.31 1.34
C ALA A 168 9.92 32.11 1.51
N PRO A 169 10.40 30.91 1.88
CA PRO A 169 9.61 29.74 2.29
C PRO A 169 9.06 29.87 3.72
N SER A 170 7.94 29.20 4.01
CA SER A 170 7.48 29.05 5.39
C SER A 170 8.36 28.06 6.14
N VAL A 171 8.42 28.20 7.46
CA VAL A 171 9.27 27.38 8.33
C VAL A 171 8.45 26.88 9.50
N ALA A 172 8.47 25.57 9.73
CA ALA A 172 8.11 24.97 11.01
C ALA A 172 9.39 24.55 11.75
N TRP A 173 9.40 24.68 13.07
CA TRP A 173 10.52 24.25 13.90
C TRP A 173 10.02 23.55 15.15
N TYR A 174 10.83 22.61 15.64
CA TYR A 174 10.49 21.77 16.77
C TYR A 174 11.70 21.61 17.69
N ASP A 175 11.48 21.71 19.00
CA ASP A 175 12.48 21.49 20.03
C ASP A 175 11.88 20.62 21.14
N GLY A 176 12.36 19.38 21.24
CA GLY A 176 11.83 18.35 22.13
C GLY A 176 12.66 18.21 23.40
N ASP A 177 11.99 18.12 24.55
CA ASP A 177 12.60 17.86 25.84
C ASP A 177 11.82 16.76 26.61
N ALA A 178 12.23 16.47 27.86
CA ALA A 178 11.62 15.42 28.67
C ALA A 178 10.14 15.67 29.05
N GLU A 179 9.67 16.91 28.92
CA GLU A 179 8.33 17.37 29.31
C GLU A 179 7.43 17.64 28.09
N GLY A 180 7.90 17.44 26.86
CA GLY A 180 7.11 17.58 25.63
C GLY A 180 7.88 18.22 24.48
N THR A 181 7.15 18.66 23.46
CA THR A 181 7.73 19.31 22.28
C THR A 181 7.23 20.73 22.14
N THR A 182 8.16 21.68 22.16
CA THR A 182 7.90 23.06 21.79
C THR A 182 7.95 23.17 20.28
N TRP A 183 6.99 23.88 19.68
CA TRP A 183 6.92 24.05 18.24
C TRP A 183 6.66 25.51 17.90
N GLY A 184 7.05 25.90 16.69
CA GLY A 184 6.62 27.15 16.10
C GLY A 184 6.52 27.07 14.60
N VAL A 185 5.61 27.85 14.05
CA VAL A 185 5.38 27.98 12.60
C VAL A 185 5.45 29.45 12.25
N GLY A 186 6.18 29.78 11.19
CA GLY A 186 6.42 31.17 10.86
C GLY A 186 6.88 31.43 9.44
N PHE A 187 6.91 32.71 9.12
CA PHE A 187 7.42 33.23 7.87
C PHE A 187 8.62 34.16 8.14
N PRO A 188 9.68 34.10 7.32
CA PRO A 188 10.77 35.07 7.39
C PRO A 188 10.25 36.50 7.39
N THR A 189 10.81 37.34 8.27
CA THR A 189 10.43 38.75 8.37
C THR A 189 11.63 39.65 8.63
N ALA A 190 11.60 40.84 8.04
CA ALA A 190 12.54 41.92 8.34
C ALA A 190 12.03 42.85 9.47
N LEU A 191 10.81 42.63 9.95
CA LEU A 191 10.22 43.45 11.02
C LEU A 191 10.92 43.20 12.36
N GLU A 192 11.04 44.25 13.17
CA GLU A 192 11.55 44.16 14.54
C GLU A 192 10.48 43.70 15.53
N SER A 193 9.21 44.03 15.28
CA SER A 193 8.06 43.51 16.04
C SER A 193 6.81 43.38 15.18
N VAL A 194 5.86 42.58 15.65
CA VAL A 194 4.52 42.41 15.08
C VAL A 194 3.44 42.67 16.13
N ASP A 195 3.68 43.60 17.05
CA ASP A 195 2.82 43.83 18.24
C ASP A 195 1.37 44.22 17.90
N HIS A 196 1.14 44.70 16.68
CA HIS A 196 -0.19 45.02 16.15
C HIS A 196 -0.91 43.81 15.53
N VAL A 197 -0.23 42.68 15.39
CA VAL A 197 -0.76 41.43 14.83
C VAL A 197 -1.18 40.52 15.98
N GLU A 198 -2.48 40.30 16.12
CA GLU A 198 -2.99 39.45 17.20
C GLU A 198 -2.52 37.99 17.05
N GLY A 199 -1.90 37.48 18.11
CA GLY A 199 -1.45 36.08 18.20
C GLY A 199 -0.13 35.77 17.51
N ALA A 200 0.53 36.73 16.87
CA ALA A 200 1.85 36.55 16.26
C ALA A 200 2.95 37.18 17.11
N THR A 201 4.14 36.59 17.09
CA THR A 201 5.34 37.14 17.75
C THR A 201 6.52 37.12 16.78
N VAL A 202 7.54 37.93 17.05
CA VAL A 202 8.83 37.83 16.35
C VAL A 202 9.79 37.01 17.21
N ALA A 203 10.41 35.99 16.63
CA ALA A 203 11.51 35.30 17.28
C ALA A 203 12.58 34.84 16.28
N ASP A 204 13.81 34.69 16.79
CA ASP A 204 14.97 34.29 16.01
C ASP A 204 15.24 32.80 16.17
N LEU A 205 15.26 32.07 15.05
CA LEU A 205 15.86 30.75 14.99
C LEU A 205 17.39 30.89 14.94
N PRO A 206 18.14 30.21 15.83
CA PRO A 206 19.58 30.40 15.95
C PRO A 206 20.33 29.91 14.70
N ALA A 207 21.48 30.50 14.39
CA ALA A 207 22.37 29.91 13.38
C ALA A 207 22.94 28.58 13.87
N ALA A 208 23.17 27.64 12.95
CA ALA A 208 23.85 26.38 13.23
C ALA A 208 25.06 26.23 12.29
N PRO A 209 26.29 26.08 12.81
CA PRO A 209 27.48 25.94 11.96
C PRO A 209 27.47 24.67 11.10
N ARG A 210 26.80 23.62 11.59
CA ARG A 210 26.64 22.33 10.90
C ARG A 210 25.22 21.81 11.11
N ALA A 211 24.61 21.35 10.02
CA ALA A 211 23.34 20.66 10.00
C ALA A 211 23.35 19.64 8.87
N VAL A 212 22.68 18.50 9.07
CA VAL A 212 22.39 17.55 8.00
C VAL A 212 20.99 17.84 7.49
N THR A 213 20.86 17.95 6.18
CA THR A 213 19.59 18.26 5.52
C THR A 213 19.24 17.23 4.48
N VAL A 214 17.94 16.98 4.30
CA VAL A 214 17.40 16.08 3.29
C VAL A 214 16.14 16.67 2.67
N ILE A 215 15.92 16.42 1.37
CA ILE A 215 14.70 16.84 0.69
C ILE A 215 13.66 15.73 0.79
N HIS A 216 12.57 16.03 1.47
CA HIS A 216 11.33 15.26 1.42
C HIS A 216 10.50 15.72 0.22
N ARG A 217 10.09 14.76 -0.63
CA ARG A 217 9.15 14.99 -1.72
C ARG A 217 7.90 14.15 -1.48
N GLY A 218 6.75 14.79 -1.37
CA GLY A 218 5.49 14.10 -1.16
C GLY A 218 4.66 14.59 0.02
N SER A 219 3.64 13.79 0.32
CA SER A 219 2.66 14.08 1.36
C SER A 219 3.29 14.23 2.74
N MET A 220 2.79 15.21 3.51
CA MET A 220 3.12 15.36 4.93
C MET A 220 2.73 14.14 5.78
N ALA A 221 1.92 13.22 5.26
CA ALA A 221 1.64 11.95 5.94
C ALA A 221 2.86 11.02 6.03
N THR A 222 3.83 11.14 5.13
CA THR A 222 5.05 10.29 5.08
C THR A 222 6.32 11.03 5.52
N ILE A 223 6.22 12.30 5.89
CA ILE A 223 7.37 13.11 6.34
C ILE A 223 8.09 12.48 7.55
N GLY A 224 7.36 11.79 8.43
CA GLY A 224 7.92 11.08 9.58
C GLY A 224 8.92 9.99 9.20
N ASP A 225 8.69 9.27 8.09
CA ASP A 225 9.63 8.26 7.58
C ASP A 225 10.95 8.92 7.12
N THR A 226 10.87 10.12 6.54
CA THR A 226 12.07 10.89 6.13
C THR A 226 12.82 11.45 7.33
N TRP A 227 12.12 11.92 8.37
CA TRP A 227 12.75 12.30 9.64
C TRP A 227 13.49 11.13 10.30
N GLN A 228 12.89 9.93 10.30
CA GLN A 228 13.53 8.73 10.82
C GLN A 228 14.79 8.35 10.01
N ALA A 229 14.73 8.46 8.68
CA ALA A 229 15.88 8.22 7.81
C ALA A 229 17.01 9.23 8.07
N LEU A 230 16.68 10.53 8.21
CA LEU A 230 17.63 11.58 8.57
C LEU A 230 18.28 11.32 9.92
N ALA A 231 17.51 10.95 10.95
CA ALA A 231 18.06 10.63 12.26
C ALA A 231 19.03 9.44 12.20
N THR A 232 18.68 8.40 11.44
CA THR A 232 19.54 7.24 11.21
C THR A 232 20.84 7.63 10.48
N ALA A 233 20.75 8.51 9.47
CA ALA A 233 21.92 9.00 8.74
C ALA A 233 22.84 9.88 9.60
N VAL A 234 22.26 10.73 10.45
CA VAL A 234 22.98 11.55 11.44
C VAL A 234 23.76 10.65 12.41
N ASP A 235 23.12 9.62 12.97
CA ASP A 235 23.77 8.68 13.88
C ASP A 235 24.87 7.86 13.19
N ALA A 236 24.61 7.35 11.99
CA ALA A 236 25.58 6.60 11.20
C ALA A 236 26.82 7.42 10.80
N ALA A 237 26.66 8.75 10.62
CA ALA A 237 27.76 9.67 10.38
C ALA A 237 28.54 10.03 11.67
N GLY A 238 28.11 9.55 12.84
CA GLY A 238 28.73 9.84 14.14
C GLY A 238 28.39 11.22 14.68
N HIS A 239 27.32 11.84 14.19
CA HIS A 239 26.88 13.16 14.61
C HIS A 239 25.92 13.10 15.79
N THR A 240 25.94 14.15 16.64
CA THR A 240 24.94 14.32 17.70
C THR A 240 23.98 15.45 17.33
N ALA A 241 22.69 15.12 17.22
CA ALA A 241 21.63 16.11 17.01
C ALA A 241 21.51 17.09 18.19
N TYR A 242 21.25 18.38 17.91
CA TYR A 242 21.00 19.38 18.94
C TYR A 242 20.10 20.51 18.45
N GLY A 243 19.48 21.23 19.39
CA GLY A 243 18.69 22.44 19.10
C GLY A 243 17.46 22.17 18.24
N PRO A 244 16.76 23.24 17.82
CA PRO A 244 15.51 23.09 17.08
C PRO A 244 15.78 22.56 15.67
N CYS A 245 15.11 21.45 15.33
CA CYS A 245 15.05 20.96 13.97
C CYS A 245 14.03 21.77 13.16
N ARG A 246 14.14 21.77 11.82
CA ARG A 246 13.33 22.64 10.95
C ARG A 246 12.76 21.87 9.77
N GLU A 247 11.55 22.23 9.39
CA GLU A 247 10.92 21.91 8.12
C GLU A 247 10.77 23.20 7.32
N VAL A 248 11.47 23.30 6.21
CA VAL A 248 11.42 24.46 5.31
C VAL A 248 10.61 24.07 4.09
N TYR A 249 9.42 24.64 3.94
CA TYR A 249 8.50 24.30 2.85
C TYR A 249 8.88 25.09 1.60
N LEU A 250 9.59 24.45 0.67
CA LEU A 250 10.16 25.09 -0.51
C LEU A 250 9.13 25.26 -1.63
N GLU A 251 8.34 24.21 -1.87
CA GLU A 251 7.27 24.21 -2.88
C GLU A 251 6.02 23.56 -2.27
N THR A 252 4.92 24.32 -2.21
CA THR A 252 3.64 23.87 -1.64
C THR A 252 2.48 24.20 -2.57
N PRO A 253 2.36 23.53 -3.73
CA PRO A 253 1.21 23.71 -4.62
C PRO A 253 -0.10 23.44 -3.87
N MET A 254 -1.06 24.36 -4.01
CA MET A 254 -2.35 24.24 -3.33
C MET A 254 -3.13 23.04 -3.88
N GLY A 255 -3.63 22.19 -2.98
CA GLY A 255 -4.50 21.07 -3.31
C GLY A 255 -3.79 19.78 -3.75
N ASP A 256 -2.45 19.78 -3.86
CA ASP A 256 -1.66 18.60 -4.20
C ASP A 256 -0.48 18.45 -3.25
N GLN A 257 -0.70 17.77 -2.12
CA GLN A 257 0.37 17.51 -1.14
C GLN A 257 1.42 16.52 -1.66
N ASP A 258 1.10 15.68 -2.64
CA ASP A 258 2.06 14.71 -3.18
C ASP A 258 3.14 15.40 -4.04
N ALA A 259 2.88 16.62 -4.49
CA ALA A 259 3.84 17.47 -5.17
C ALA A 259 4.63 18.42 -4.23
N TRP A 260 4.47 18.31 -2.91
CA TRP A 260 5.18 19.18 -1.98
C TRP A 260 6.67 18.85 -1.90
N VAL A 261 7.49 19.90 -1.74
CA VAL A 261 8.94 19.79 -1.53
C VAL A 261 9.28 20.49 -0.22
N THR A 262 9.75 19.71 0.75
CA THR A 262 10.14 20.19 2.08
C THR A 262 11.57 19.81 2.37
N GLU A 263 12.39 20.77 2.79
CA GLU A 263 13.73 20.48 3.30
C GLU A 263 13.66 20.26 4.81
N LEU A 264 14.05 19.07 5.26
CA LEU A 264 14.25 18.76 6.67
C LEU A 264 15.66 19.17 7.07
N GLN A 265 15.81 19.86 8.18
CA GLN A 265 17.09 20.35 8.66
C GLN A 265 17.30 19.97 10.13
N GLN A 266 18.33 19.16 10.40
CA GLN A 266 18.73 18.77 11.75
C GLN A 266 20.10 19.38 12.08
N PRO A 267 20.20 20.36 12.98
CA PRO A 267 21.51 20.81 13.48
C PRO A 267 22.27 19.68 14.18
N VAL A 268 23.58 19.58 13.93
CA VAL A 268 24.46 18.51 14.41
C VAL A 268 25.81 18.99 14.95
N ARG A 269 26.41 18.23 15.87
CA ARG A 269 27.79 18.39 16.34
C ARG A 269 28.69 17.26 15.86
#